data_AF-A0A2K5UZ82-F1
#
_entry.id   AF-A0A2K5UZ82-F1
#
_cell.length_a   1.000
_cell.length_b   1.000
_cell.length_c   1.000
_cell.angle_alpha   90.00
_cell.angle_beta   90.00
_cell.angle_gamma   90.00
#
_symmetry.space_group_name_H-M   'P 1'
#
loop_
_entity.id
_entity.type
_entity.pdbx_description
1 polymer ?
#
loop_
_entity_poly.entity_id
_entity_poly.type
_entity_poly.pdbx_seq_one_letter_code
_entity_poly.pdbx_strand_id
1 'polypeptide(L)'
;MRDPLTDCPYNKVYKNLKEFSQNGENFCKQVTSVLQQRHTNEVWMENISTSTRKPEAGAGPKKELKRCVISRQKNLRANLEISYAKGLQKLASKLSKALQNTRKSCISSAWAWASEGMKSTADLHQKLGKAIELEAIKPTYQVLNVQEKKRKSLDNEVEKTANLVISNWNQQIKAKKKLMVSTKKHEALFQLVESSKQSMTEKERRKLLNKLTKSTEKLEKEDENYYQKNMVGYSTRLKWENTLENCYQSILELEKERIQLLCNNLNQYSQHISLFGQTLTTCHTQIHCAISKIDIEKDIQAVMEETAILSTENKSEFLLTDYFEEDPNSAMDKERRKSLIKPKLLRLQRDIEKASKDKEGLERMLKTYSSNSSFSDAKSQKDTAALMDENNLKLDLLEANSYKLSSVLAELEQRPQPSHPCSNSIFRWREKEHTHSYVKISRPFLMKRLESIVSKASSGGQSNPSSSTPGDIVIIHEKKEEGWWFGSLNGKKGHFPAAYVEELPSNAGNTATKT
;
A
#
# COMPACT_ATOMS: atom_id res chain seq x y z
N MET A 1 64.40 15.49 -18.80
CA MET A 1 64.19 16.56 -19.81
C MET A 1 62.81 17.16 -19.56
N ARG A 2 62.60 18.47 -19.80
CA ARG A 2 61.28 19.11 -19.66
C ARG A 2 60.29 18.41 -20.58
N ASP A 3 59.14 17.98 -20.05
CA ASP A 3 58.04 17.45 -20.84
C ASP A 3 57.32 18.61 -21.56
N PRO A 4 57.25 18.61 -22.90
CA PRO A 4 56.63 19.68 -23.67
C PRO A 4 55.09 19.71 -23.55
N LEU A 5 54.48 18.72 -22.89
CA LEU A 5 53.03 18.61 -22.74
C LEU A 5 52.52 19.08 -21.38
N THR A 6 53.40 19.28 -20.39
CA THR A 6 53.01 19.58 -19.00
C THR A 6 52.22 20.89 -18.88
N ASP A 7 52.70 21.96 -19.53
CA ASP A 7 52.10 23.30 -19.47
C ASP A 7 51.11 23.57 -20.62
N CYS A 8 50.73 22.54 -21.38
CA CYS A 8 49.88 22.73 -22.56
C CYS A 8 48.41 22.97 -22.16
N PRO A 9 47.78 24.08 -22.59
CA PRO A 9 46.37 24.36 -22.31
C PRO A 9 45.41 23.26 -22.78
N TYR A 10 45.63 22.73 -24.00
CA TYR A 10 44.82 21.64 -24.54
C TYR A 10 44.85 20.38 -23.68
N ASN A 11 46.03 20.00 -23.18
CA ASN A 11 46.20 18.86 -22.29
C ASN A 11 45.49 19.08 -20.94
N LYS A 12 45.53 20.31 -20.41
CA LYS A 12 44.83 20.68 -19.17
C LYS A 12 43.32 20.59 -19.34
N VAL A 13 42.77 21.14 -20.43
CA VAL A 13 41.33 21.10 -20.73
C VAL A 13 40.85 19.65 -20.87
N TYR A 14 41.59 18.81 -21.60
CA TYR A 14 41.28 17.39 -21.75
C TYR A 14 41.28 16.64 -20.41
N LYS A 15 42.30 16.86 -19.55
CA LYS A 15 42.36 16.23 -18.22
C LYS A 15 41.18 16.63 -17.34
N ASN A 16 40.82 17.92 -17.33
CA ASN A 16 39.67 18.41 -16.56
C ASN A 16 38.36 17.76 -17.05
N LEU A 17 38.15 17.66 -18.37
CA LEU A 17 36.95 17.01 -18.91
C LEU A 17 36.91 15.52 -18.58
N LYS A 18 38.05 14.83 -18.62
CA LYS A 18 38.16 13.42 -18.23
C LYS A 18 37.78 13.20 -16.77
N GLU A 19 38.27 14.05 -15.87
CA GLU A 19 37.93 14.02 -14.44
C GLU A 19 36.44 14.27 -14.23
N PHE A 20 35.87 15.27 -14.90
CA PHE A 20 34.43 15.53 -14.87
C PHE A 20 33.61 14.31 -15.32
N SER A 21 34.00 13.69 -16.43
CA SER A 21 33.35 12.50 -16.96
C SER A 21 33.42 11.32 -15.99
N GLN A 22 34.57 11.09 -15.34
CA GLN A 22 34.72 10.07 -14.30
C GLN A 22 33.85 10.35 -13.06
N ASN A 23 33.73 11.61 -12.65
CA ASN A 23 32.89 12.00 -11.53
C ASN A 23 31.41 11.69 -11.78
N GLY A 24 30.88 12.00 -12.97
CA GLY A 24 29.50 11.65 -13.26
C GLY A 24 29.27 10.14 -13.53
N GLU A 25 30.31 9.38 -13.92
CA GLU A 25 30.25 7.91 -13.95
C GLU A 25 30.09 7.37 -12.53
N ASN A 26 30.90 7.88 -11.60
CA ASN A 26 30.81 7.55 -10.18
C ASN A 26 29.45 7.93 -9.58
N PHE A 27 28.92 9.11 -9.93
CA PHE A 27 27.58 9.54 -9.54
C PHE A 27 26.51 8.55 -10.03
N CYS A 28 26.53 8.17 -11.32
CA CYS A 28 25.57 7.20 -11.85
C CYS A 28 25.69 5.84 -11.16
N LYS A 29 26.90 5.37 -10.86
CA LYS A 29 27.13 4.14 -10.09
C LYS A 29 26.55 4.26 -8.68
N GLN A 30 26.72 5.39 -8.00
CA GLN A 30 26.15 5.64 -6.67
C GLN A 30 24.61 5.68 -6.72
N VAL A 31 24.02 6.42 -7.65
CA VAL A 31 22.56 6.48 -7.84
C VAL A 31 22.01 5.09 -8.13
N THR A 32 22.62 4.36 -9.07
CA THR A 32 22.21 3.00 -9.40
C THR A 32 22.39 2.06 -8.23
N SER A 33 23.45 2.23 -7.43
CA SER A 33 23.65 1.51 -6.16
C SER A 33 22.56 1.83 -5.14
N VAL A 34 22.09 3.07 -5.01
CA VAL A 34 20.95 3.39 -4.15
C VAL A 34 19.67 2.72 -4.66
N LEU A 35 19.50 2.66 -5.99
CA LEU A 35 18.34 2.03 -6.61
C LEU A 35 18.40 0.49 -6.59
N GLN A 36 19.60 -0.12 -6.56
CA GLN A 36 19.82 -1.56 -6.85
C GLN A 36 20.72 -2.32 -5.86
N GLN A 37 21.37 -1.66 -4.90
CA GLN A 37 22.51 -2.10 -4.08
C GLN A 37 22.91 -3.59 -4.15
N ARG A 38 23.76 -3.92 -5.13
CA ARG A 38 24.88 -4.85 -4.89
C ARG A 38 26.01 -4.01 -4.29
N HIS A 39 26.29 -4.18 -3.01
CA HIS A 39 27.66 -3.97 -2.55
C HIS A 39 28.44 -5.22 -2.91
N THR A 40 29.15 -5.17 -4.03
CA THR A 40 30.28 -6.07 -4.28
C THR A 40 31.31 -5.80 -3.19
N ASN A 41 31.40 -6.71 -2.23
CA ASN A 41 32.61 -6.83 -1.42
C ASN A 41 33.26 -8.17 -1.73
N GLU A 42 34.09 -8.16 -2.77
CA GLU A 42 35.17 -9.13 -2.96
C GLU A 42 36.18 -9.10 -1.77
N VAL A 43 36.11 -8.09 -0.89
CA VAL A 43 37.00 -7.92 0.26
C VAL A 43 36.65 -8.83 1.47
N TRP A 44 35.46 -9.43 1.53
CA TRP A 44 35.07 -10.27 2.70
C TRP A 44 35.33 -11.78 2.52
N MET A 45 35.65 -12.27 1.32
CA MET A 45 36.05 -13.68 1.15
C MET A 45 37.56 -13.90 1.38
N GLU A 46 38.38 -12.86 1.24
CA GLU A 46 39.82 -12.97 1.46
C GLU A 46 40.18 -13.00 2.97
N ASN A 47 39.39 -12.33 3.82
CA ASN A 47 39.58 -12.33 5.28
C ASN A 47 38.94 -13.52 6.02
N ILE A 48 38.11 -14.33 5.36
CA ILE A 48 37.60 -15.60 5.92
C ILE A 48 38.56 -16.76 5.60
N SER A 49 39.36 -16.64 4.53
CA SER A 49 40.41 -17.62 4.19
C SER A 49 41.63 -17.53 5.12
N THR A 50 41.82 -16.41 5.83
CA THR A 50 42.96 -16.21 6.76
C THR A 50 42.61 -16.43 8.22
N SER A 51 41.33 -16.67 8.57
CA SER A 51 40.90 -16.85 9.97
C SER A 51 39.99 -18.08 10.19
N THR A 52 40.29 -19.20 9.54
CA THR A 52 39.66 -20.49 9.88
C THR A 52 40.72 -21.56 10.17
N ARG A 53 41.29 -21.51 11.38
CA ARG A 53 41.74 -22.74 12.04
C ARG A 53 40.50 -23.53 12.47
N LYS A 54 40.36 -24.72 11.86
CA LYS A 54 39.46 -25.85 12.18
C LYS A 54 37.95 -25.68 11.91
N PRO A 55 37.32 -26.66 11.23
CA PRO A 55 35.86 -26.77 11.15
C PRO A 55 35.36 -27.66 12.29
N GLU A 56 34.52 -27.12 13.17
CA GLU A 56 33.60 -27.94 13.96
C GLU A 56 32.15 -27.60 13.62
N ALA A 57 31.39 -28.69 13.53
CA ALA A 57 29.97 -28.86 13.28
C ALA A 57 29.04 -27.63 13.38
N GLY A 58 28.24 -27.43 12.33
CA GLY A 58 26.97 -26.73 12.44
C GLY A 58 26.54 -26.03 11.15
N ALA A 59 25.39 -26.42 10.59
CA ALA A 59 24.76 -25.77 9.44
C ALA A 59 24.22 -24.34 9.72
N GLY A 60 24.67 -23.68 10.80
CA GLY A 60 24.25 -22.37 11.28
C GLY A 60 24.84 -21.17 10.52
N PRO A 61 26.17 -21.10 10.27
CA PRO A 61 26.80 -19.90 9.70
C PRO A 61 26.34 -19.62 8.27
N LYS A 62 26.11 -20.65 7.45
CA LYS A 62 25.61 -20.50 6.07
C LYS A 62 24.16 -20.02 6.01
N LYS A 63 23.32 -20.35 7.01
CA LYS A 63 21.93 -19.86 7.08
C LYS A 63 21.86 -18.41 7.55
N GLU A 64 22.74 -17.98 8.44
CA GLU A 64 22.85 -16.58 8.86
C GLU A 64 23.48 -15.69 7.79
N LEU A 65 24.51 -16.16 7.10
CA LEU A 65 25.08 -15.43 5.95
C LEU A 65 24.04 -15.28 4.83
N LYS A 66 23.29 -16.34 4.51
CA LYS A 66 22.14 -16.26 3.58
C LYS A 66 21.06 -15.31 4.10
N ARG A 67 20.70 -15.35 5.38
CA ARG A 67 19.73 -14.40 5.97
C ARG A 67 20.23 -12.96 5.92
N CYS A 68 21.51 -12.70 6.14
CA CYS A 68 22.11 -11.37 6.10
C CYS A 68 22.22 -10.82 4.67
N VAL A 69 22.58 -11.66 3.70
CA VAL A 69 22.55 -11.32 2.26
C VAL A 69 21.11 -11.08 1.79
N ILE A 70 20.15 -11.92 2.17
CA ILE A 70 18.73 -11.74 1.88
C ILE A 70 18.18 -10.48 2.58
N SER A 71 18.61 -10.18 3.81
CA SER A 71 18.20 -8.98 4.56
C SER A 71 18.79 -7.70 3.97
N ARG A 72 19.99 -7.75 3.38
CA ARG A 72 20.58 -6.62 2.65
C ARG A 72 19.99 -6.44 1.25
N GLN A 73 19.61 -7.54 0.56
CA GLN A 73 18.86 -7.51 -0.71
C GLN A 73 17.45 -6.88 -0.57
N LYS A 74 16.92 -6.79 0.65
CA LYS A 74 15.59 -6.24 0.97
C LYS A 74 15.54 -4.71 1.09
N ASN A 75 16.67 -4.00 1.12
CA ASN A 75 16.72 -2.54 1.33
C ASN A 75 16.82 -1.72 0.01
N LEU A 76 16.37 -2.28 -1.12
CA LEU A 76 16.45 -1.64 -2.44
C LEU A 76 15.15 -0.91 -2.76
N ARG A 77 15.17 0.30 -3.33
CA ARG A 77 13.91 1.02 -3.65
C ARG A 77 12.97 0.14 -4.47
N ALA A 78 13.42 -0.41 -5.60
CA ALA A 78 12.59 -1.29 -6.43
C ALA A 78 12.04 -2.52 -5.68
N ASN A 79 12.86 -3.20 -4.88
CA ASN A 79 12.42 -4.38 -4.13
C ASN A 79 11.52 -4.04 -2.95
N LEU A 80 11.72 -2.88 -2.30
CA LEU A 80 10.85 -2.38 -1.25
C LEU A 80 9.46 -2.13 -1.80
N GLU A 81 9.38 -1.46 -2.96
CA GLU A 81 8.11 -1.24 -3.67
C GLU A 81 7.43 -2.57 -4.02
N ILE A 82 8.17 -3.52 -4.64
CA ILE A 82 7.62 -4.83 -5.00
C ILE A 82 7.21 -5.65 -3.76
N SER A 83 7.96 -5.56 -2.67
CA SER A 83 7.67 -6.30 -1.44
C SER A 83 6.46 -5.72 -0.72
N TYR A 84 6.37 -4.40 -0.66
CA TYR A 84 5.20 -3.69 -0.12
C TYR A 84 3.95 -4.02 -0.94
N ALA A 85 4.04 -3.95 -2.27
CA ALA A 85 2.99 -4.38 -3.19
C ALA A 85 2.49 -5.80 -2.90
N LYS A 86 3.41 -6.77 -2.77
CA LYS A 86 3.04 -8.17 -2.43
C LYS A 86 2.35 -8.29 -1.08
N GLY A 87 2.82 -7.55 -0.08
CA GLY A 87 2.21 -7.51 1.25
C GLY A 87 0.78 -6.96 1.19
N LEU A 88 0.60 -5.84 0.51
CA LEU A 88 -0.68 -5.17 0.36
C LEU A 88 -1.67 -6.02 -0.46
N GLN A 89 -1.23 -6.61 -1.57
CA GLN A 89 -2.02 -7.55 -2.36
C GLN A 89 -2.50 -8.76 -1.55
N LYS A 90 -1.66 -9.29 -0.66
CA LYS A 90 -2.01 -10.41 0.22
C LYS A 90 -3.08 -10.01 1.23
N LEU A 91 -2.97 -8.82 1.82
CA LEU A 91 -3.99 -8.28 2.74
C LEU A 91 -5.32 -8.05 2.01
N ALA A 92 -5.28 -7.41 0.84
CA ALA A 92 -6.46 -7.21 0.01
C ALA A 92 -7.14 -8.54 -0.35
N SER A 93 -6.37 -9.55 -0.75
CA SER A 93 -6.91 -10.87 -1.08
C SER A 93 -7.56 -11.56 0.12
N LYS A 94 -6.98 -11.41 1.33
CA LYS A 94 -7.58 -11.93 2.56
C LYS A 94 -8.90 -11.22 2.90
N LEU A 95 -8.93 -9.90 2.79
CA LEU A 95 -10.14 -9.10 3.05
C LEU A 95 -11.25 -9.43 2.03
N SER A 96 -10.92 -9.48 0.74
CA SER A 96 -11.86 -9.91 -0.31
C SER A 96 -12.46 -11.28 -0.02
N LYS A 97 -11.64 -12.26 0.42
CA LYS A 97 -12.13 -13.61 0.79
C LYS A 97 -13.03 -13.59 2.03
N ALA A 98 -12.68 -12.80 3.05
CA ALA A 98 -13.52 -12.65 4.23
C ALA A 98 -14.90 -12.08 3.83
N LEU A 99 -14.92 -11.07 2.94
CA LEU A 99 -16.15 -10.46 2.45
C LEU A 99 -17.01 -11.39 1.57
N GLN A 100 -16.41 -12.35 0.85
CA GLN A 100 -17.15 -13.36 0.09
C GLN A 100 -17.97 -14.29 0.99
N ASN A 101 -17.49 -14.56 2.20
CA ASN A 101 -18.17 -15.38 3.19
C ASN A 101 -19.17 -14.56 4.03
N THR A 102 -19.14 -13.23 3.91
CA THR A 102 -20.06 -12.32 4.59
C THR A 102 -21.25 -12.02 3.70
N ARG A 103 -22.43 -11.88 4.30
CA ARG A 103 -23.62 -11.45 3.57
C ARG A 103 -23.41 -10.10 2.90
N LYS A 104 -23.93 -9.97 1.67
CA LYS A 104 -23.97 -8.68 0.97
C LYS A 104 -24.83 -7.69 1.74
N SER A 105 -24.17 -6.64 2.20
CA SER A 105 -24.73 -5.52 2.95
C SER A 105 -24.03 -4.22 2.55
N CYS A 106 -24.57 -3.06 2.94
CA CYS A 106 -23.93 -1.78 2.64
C CYS A 106 -22.55 -1.67 3.33
N ILE A 107 -22.41 -2.14 4.57
CA ILE A 107 -21.12 -2.16 5.26
C ILE A 107 -20.12 -3.11 4.57
N SER A 108 -20.56 -4.28 4.11
CA SER A 108 -19.69 -5.22 3.38
C SER A 108 -19.18 -4.61 2.06
N SER A 109 -20.02 -3.80 1.42
CA SER A 109 -19.71 -3.13 0.16
C SER A 109 -18.72 -1.98 0.36
N ALA A 110 -18.81 -1.23 1.47
CA ALA A 110 -17.81 -0.23 1.85
C ALA A 110 -16.43 -0.88 2.11
N TRP A 111 -16.39 -2.01 2.83
CA TRP A 111 -15.14 -2.76 3.03
C TRP A 111 -14.59 -3.37 1.74
N ALA A 112 -15.44 -3.70 0.76
CA ALA A 112 -15.00 -4.15 -0.56
C ALA A 112 -14.20 -3.07 -1.29
N TRP A 113 -14.61 -1.79 -1.20
CA TRP A 113 -13.84 -0.67 -1.74
C TRP A 113 -12.50 -0.47 -1.04
N ALA A 114 -12.43 -0.68 0.28
CA ALA A 114 -11.14 -0.68 0.98
C ALA A 114 -10.21 -1.78 0.47
N SER A 115 -10.75 -2.99 0.25
CA SER A 115 -9.98 -4.09 -0.36
C SER A 115 -9.52 -3.77 -1.78
N GLU A 116 -10.35 -3.11 -2.59
CA GLU A 116 -10.00 -2.76 -3.96
C GLU A 116 -8.95 -1.64 -4.01
N GLY A 117 -9.06 -0.66 -3.13
CA GLY A 117 -8.04 0.38 -2.97
C GLY A 117 -6.67 -0.18 -2.60
N MET A 118 -6.62 -1.20 -1.73
CA MET A 118 -5.37 -1.91 -1.44
C MET A 118 -4.79 -2.62 -2.67
N LYS A 119 -5.61 -3.24 -3.54
CA LYS A 119 -5.12 -3.86 -4.78
C LYS A 119 -4.58 -2.83 -5.76
N SER A 120 -5.32 -1.74 -5.99
CA SER A 120 -4.90 -0.66 -6.89
C SER A 120 -3.58 -0.04 -6.46
N THR A 121 -3.43 0.25 -5.16
CA THR A 121 -2.17 0.75 -4.59
C THR A 121 -1.04 -0.28 -4.70
N ALA A 122 -1.33 -1.57 -4.50
CA ALA A 122 -0.34 -2.64 -4.66
C ALA A 122 0.18 -2.74 -6.10
N ASP A 123 -0.72 -2.68 -7.09
CA ASP A 123 -0.37 -2.71 -8.51
C ASP A 123 0.54 -1.54 -8.88
N LEU A 124 0.27 -0.34 -8.37
CA LEU A 124 1.13 0.82 -8.61
C LEU A 124 2.53 0.67 -8.02
N HIS A 125 2.65 0.22 -6.77
CA HIS A 125 3.96 -0.06 -6.18
C HIS A 125 4.70 -1.14 -6.98
N GLN A 126 4.00 -2.16 -7.46
CA GLN A 126 4.60 -3.19 -8.31
C GLN A 126 5.08 -2.62 -9.65
N LYS A 127 4.29 -1.74 -10.28
CA LYS A 127 4.64 -1.04 -11.53
C LYS A 127 5.85 -0.14 -11.33
N LEU A 128 5.86 0.69 -10.29
CA LEU A 128 6.99 1.56 -9.95
C LEU A 128 8.27 0.76 -9.71
N GLY A 129 8.20 -0.31 -8.91
CA GLY A 129 9.35 -1.16 -8.67
C GLY A 129 9.92 -1.80 -9.94
N LYS A 130 9.04 -2.27 -10.83
CA LYS A 130 9.45 -2.80 -12.15
C LYS A 130 10.01 -1.72 -13.07
N ALA A 131 9.42 -0.53 -13.11
CA ALA A 131 9.90 0.58 -13.93
C ALA A 131 11.29 1.03 -13.49
N ILE A 132 11.55 1.15 -12.17
CA ILE A 132 12.90 1.44 -11.66
C ILE A 132 13.90 0.38 -12.12
N GLU A 133 13.53 -0.91 -12.08
CA GLU A 133 14.41 -2.00 -12.51
C GLU A 133 14.67 -2.03 -14.02
N LEU A 134 13.63 -1.89 -14.83
CA LEU A 134 13.68 -2.09 -16.27
C LEU A 134 14.07 -0.83 -17.04
N GLU A 135 13.67 0.34 -16.56
CA GLU A 135 13.75 1.60 -17.31
C GLU A 135 14.83 2.52 -16.78
N ALA A 136 15.11 2.51 -15.47
CA ALA A 136 16.21 3.30 -14.92
C ALA A 136 17.52 2.48 -14.82
N ILE A 137 17.48 1.39 -14.06
CA ILE A 137 18.67 0.65 -13.67
C ILE A 137 19.34 -0.04 -14.87
N LYS A 138 18.59 -0.86 -15.63
CA LYS A 138 19.17 -1.61 -16.76
C LYS A 138 19.79 -0.70 -17.83
N PRO A 139 19.13 0.37 -18.31
CA PRO A 139 19.71 1.27 -19.29
C PRO A 139 20.93 2.02 -18.77
N THR A 140 20.95 2.45 -17.49
CA THR A 140 22.14 3.07 -16.90
C THR A 140 23.35 2.14 -16.91
N TYR A 141 23.21 0.86 -16.57
CA TYR A 141 24.32 -0.09 -16.69
C TYR A 141 24.83 -0.25 -18.12
N GLN A 142 23.91 -0.33 -19.09
CA GLN A 142 24.27 -0.50 -20.49
C GLN A 142 25.06 0.69 -21.00
N VAL A 143 24.58 1.91 -20.74
CA VAL A 143 25.26 3.15 -21.14
C VAL A 143 26.63 3.26 -20.47
N LEU A 144 26.74 3.03 -19.16
CA LEU A 144 28.02 3.10 -18.46
C LEU A 144 29.07 2.13 -19.03
N ASN A 145 28.69 0.89 -19.34
CA ASN A 145 29.60 -0.10 -19.92
C ASN A 145 30.08 0.31 -21.33
N VAL A 146 29.18 0.84 -22.16
CA VAL A 146 29.53 1.33 -23.50
C VAL A 146 30.47 2.54 -23.40
N GLN A 147 30.16 3.48 -22.51
CA GLN A 147 30.97 4.68 -22.28
C GLN A 147 32.37 4.34 -21.75
N GLU A 148 32.49 3.39 -20.82
CA GLU A 148 33.78 2.95 -20.29
C GLU A 148 34.70 2.42 -21.40
N LYS A 149 34.16 1.58 -22.29
CA LYS A 149 34.92 1.03 -23.43
C LYS A 149 35.35 2.13 -24.40
N LYS A 150 34.45 3.05 -24.74
CA LYS A 150 34.76 4.17 -25.65
C LYS A 150 35.82 5.10 -25.04
N ARG A 151 35.71 5.44 -23.76
CA ARG A 151 36.70 6.25 -23.03
C ARG A 151 38.09 5.61 -23.02
N LYS A 152 38.19 4.30 -22.76
CA LYS A 152 39.47 3.57 -22.81
C LYS A 152 40.10 3.63 -24.22
N SER A 153 39.30 3.52 -25.27
CA SER A 153 39.79 3.66 -26.65
C SER A 153 40.36 5.05 -26.91
N LEU A 154 39.63 6.11 -26.53
CA LEU A 154 40.05 7.51 -26.69
C LEU A 154 41.33 7.82 -25.90
N ASP A 155 41.39 7.36 -24.64
CA ASP A 155 42.57 7.51 -23.78
C ASP A 155 43.83 6.92 -24.44
N ASN A 156 43.70 5.72 -25.03
CA ASN A 156 44.81 5.06 -25.74
C ASN A 156 45.27 5.84 -26.98
N GLU A 157 44.37 6.49 -27.71
CA GLU A 157 44.71 7.28 -28.90
C GLU A 157 45.46 8.57 -28.53
N VAL A 158 45.01 9.26 -27.47
CA VAL A 158 45.69 10.44 -26.94
C VAL A 158 47.07 10.07 -26.42
N GLU A 159 47.21 8.97 -25.68
CA GLU A 159 48.50 8.51 -25.16
C GLU A 159 49.48 8.17 -26.28
N LYS A 160 49.02 7.42 -27.30
CA LYS A 160 49.84 7.08 -28.47
C LYS A 160 50.37 8.33 -29.19
N THR A 161 49.51 9.31 -29.43
CA THR A 161 49.89 10.55 -30.13
C THR A 161 50.76 11.47 -29.26
N ALA A 162 50.51 11.55 -27.95
CA ALA A 162 51.35 12.26 -26.99
C ALA A 162 52.79 11.71 -26.94
N ASN A 163 52.93 10.38 -26.94
CA ASN A 163 54.23 9.71 -26.95
C ASN A 163 55.05 10.03 -28.21
N LEU A 164 54.39 10.23 -29.35
CA LEU A 164 55.06 10.68 -30.59
C LEU A 164 55.61 12.11 -30.44
N VAL A 165 54.85 13.02 -29.83
CA VAL A 165 55.30 14.40 -29.57
C VAL A 165 56.52 14.40 -28.64
N ILE A 166 56.47 13.63 -27.55
CA ILE A 166 57.59 13.52 -26.59
C ILE A 166 58.83 12.92 -27.26
N SER A 167 58.66 11.88 -28.07
CA SER A 167 59.74 11.25 -28.84
C SER A 167 60.39 12.24 -29.81
N ASN A 168 59.59 12.97 -30.59
CA ASN A 168 60.09 13.97 -31.54
C ASN A 168 60.83 15.11 -30.81
N TRP A 169 60.26 15.64 -29.73
CA TRP A 169 60.90 16.68 -28.90
C TRP A 169 62.30 16.24 -28.41
N ASN A 170 62.41 15.01 -27.92
CA ASN A 170 63.70 14.46 -27.49
C ASN A 170 64.70 14.36 -28.66
N GLN A 171 64.24 14.02 -29.86
CA GLN A 171 65.08 13.99 -31.07
C GLN A 171 65.54 15.40 -31.47
N GLN A 172 64.65 16.39 -31.43
CA GLN A 172 64.99 17.80 -31.71
C GLN A 172 66.06 18.30 -30.75
N ILE A 173 65.93 18.06 -29.44
CA ILE A 173 66.92 18.48 -28.45
C ILE A 173 68.27 17.80 -28.69
N LYS A 174 68.28 16.51 -29.04
CA LYS A 174 69.52 15.78 -29.37
C LYS A 174 70.18 16.38 -30.62
N ALA A 175 69.43 16.63 -31.69
CA ALA A 175 69.93 17.24 -32.92
C ALA A 175 70.45 18.67 -32.66
N LYS A 176 69.71 19.49 -31.90
CA LYS A 176 70.13 20.84 -31.49
C LYS A 176 71.47 20.84 -30.77
N LYS A 177 71.64 19.95 -29.78
CA LYS A 177 72.90 19.84 -29.03
C LYS A 177 74.06 19.44 -29.95
N LYS A 178 73.83 18.50 -30.87
CA LYS A 178 74.84 18.02 -31.83
C LYS A 178 75.25 19.11 -32.82
N LEU A 179 74.28 19.87 -33.34
CA LEU A 179 74.51 21.05 -34.17
C LEU A 179 75.36 22.07 -33.41
N MET A 180 74.93 22.47 -32.21
CA MET A 180 75.62 23.49 -31.40
C MET A 180 77.08 23.12 -31.06
N VAL A 181 77.36 21.84 -30.77
CA VAL A 181 78.73 21.35 -30.57
C VAL A 181 79.54 21.44 -31.86
N SER A 182 78.94 21.10 -33.01
CA SER A 182 79.61 21.17 -34.31
C SER A 182 79.88 22.63 -34.72
N THR A 183 78.92 23.54 -34.49
CA THR A 183 79.09 24.99 -34.71
C THR A 183 80.25 25.55 -33.88
N LYS A 184 80.33 25.22 -32.58
CA LYS A 184 81.44 25.68 -31.72
C LYS A 184 82.80 25.20 -32.22
N LYS A 185 82.89 23.94 -32.68
CA LYS A 185 84.13 23.39 -33.25
C LYS A 185 84.48 24.06 -34.58
N HIS A 186 83.48 24.33 -35.43
CA HIS A 186 83.67 25.03 -36.69
C HIS A 186 84.19 26.45 -36.47
N GLU A 187 83.57 27.19 -35.56
CA GLU A 187 83.97 28.57 -35.23
C GLU A 187 85.40 28.64 -34.69
N ALA A 188 85.77 27.74 -33.78
CA ALA A 188 87.14 27.66 -33.28
C ALA A 188 88.16 27.35 -34.39
N LEU A 189 87.81 26.46 -35.33
CA LEU A 189 88.65 26.17 -36.50
C LEU A 189 88.74 27.38 -37.44
N PHE A 190 87.64 28.08 -37.67
CA PHE A 190 87.58 29.27 -38.49
C PHE A 190 88.49 30.38 -37.94
N GLN A 191 88.40 30.66 -36.64
CA GLN A 191 89.25 31.64 -35.95
C GLN A 191 90.74 31.26 -35.99
N LEU A 192 91.06 29.97 -35.86
CA LEU A 192 92.42 29.48 -36.03
C LEU A 192 92.94 29.70 -37.45
N VAL A 193 92.12 29.47 -38.48
CA VAL A 193 92.50 29.73 -39.88
C VAL A 193 92.71 31.23 -40.13
N GLU A 194 91.85 32.09 -39.58
CA GLU A 194 91.94 33.54 -39.69
C GLU A 194 93.22 34.10 -39.06
N SER A 195 93.47 33.75 -37.79
CA SER A 195 94.63 34.23 -37.01
C SER A 195 95.98 33.75 -37.57
N SER A 196 96.00 32.64 -38.30
CA SER A 196 97.22 32.05 -38.85
C SER A 196 97.51 32.45 -40.30
N LYS A 197 96.73 33.37 -40.89
CA LYS A 197 96.83 33.79 -42.31
C LYS A 197 98.20 34.32 -42.73
N GLN A 198 98.96 34.96 -41.83
CA GLN A 198 100.23 35.65 -42.13
C GLN A 198 101.50 34.89 -41.72
N SER A 199 101.40 33.83 -40.91
CA SER A 199 102.56 33.16 -40.29
C SER A 199 102.79 31.71 -40.73
N MET A 200 101.97 31.15 -41.63
CA MET A 200 102.00 29.73 -42.01
C MET A 200 102.55 29.46 -43.40
N THR A 201 103.11 28.26 -43.59
CA THR A 201 103.52 27.76 -44.91
C THR A 201 102.31 27.41 -45.77
N GLU A 202 102.46 27.49 -47.10
CA GLU A 202 101.35 27.26 -48.04
C GLU A 202 100.74 25.85 -47.93
N LYS A 203 101.57 24.84 -47.63
CA LYS A 203 101.14 23.45 -47.42
C LYS A 203 100.27 23.30 -46.17
N GLU A 204 100.60 24.00 -45.10
CA GLU A 204 99.84 23.96 -43.84
C GLU A 204 98.54 24.75 -43.95
N ARG A 205 98.58 25.91 -44.63
CA ARG A 205 97.39 26.70 -44.99
C ARG A 205 96.39 25.85 -45.77
N ARG A 206 96.86 25.09 -46.76
CA ARG A 206 96.00 24.19 -47.58
C ARG A 206 95.38 23.07 -46.74
N LYS A 207 96.10 22.50 -45.77
CA LYS A 207 95.56 21.50 -44.84
C LYS A 207 94.47 22.06 -43.93
N LEU A 208 94.65 23.27 -43.41
CA LEU A 208 93.64 23.93 -42.56
C LEU A 208 92.37 24.30 -43.34
N LEU A 209 92.52 24.83 -44.55
CA LEU A 209 91.39 25.07 -45.46
C LEU A 209 90.60 23.79 -45.74
N ASN A 210 91.26 22.67 -46.05
CA ASN A 210 90.58 21.39 -46.26
C ASN A 210 89.83 20.89 -44.99
N LYS A 211 90.37 21.13 -43.79
CA LYS A 211 89.66 20.82 -42.53
C LYS A 211 88.44 21.72 -42.34
N LEU A 212 88.56 23.00 -42.71
CA LEU A 212 87.47 23.97 -42.63
C LEU A 212 86.33 23.58 -43.58
N THR A 213 86.62 23.25 -44.83
CA THR A 213 85.62 22.77 -45.81
C THR A 213 84.86 21.54 -45.30
N LYS A 214 85.57 20.51 -44.80
CA LYS A 214 84.93 19.33 -44.19
C LYS A 214 84.06 19.67 -42.98
N SER A 215 84.46 20.69 -42.21
CA SER A 215 83.68 21.17 -41.07
C SER A 215 82.42 21.89 -41.54
N THR A 216 82.46 22.66 -42.63
CA THR A 216 81.30 23.33 -43.23
C THR A 216 80.30 22.30 -43.75
N GLU A 217 80.73 21.31 -44.54
CA GLU A 217 79.86 20.24 -45.05
C GLU A 217 79.19 19.45 -43.91
N LYS A 218 79.92 19.22 -42.82
CA LYS A 218 79.36 18.58 -41.63
C LYS A 218 78.32 19.48 -40.96
N LEU A 219 78.57 20.78 -40.88
CA LEU A 219 77.66 21.73 -40.27
C LEU A 219 76.34 21.79 -41.05
N GLU A 220 76.40 21.90 -42.38
CA GLU A 220 75.22 21.87 -43.27
C GLU A 220 74.38 20.60 -43.05
N LYS A 221 75.03 19.44 -42.96
CA LYS A 221 74.32 18.16 -42.70
C LYS A 221 73.64 18.12 -41.33
N GLU A 222 74.29 18.61 -40.28
CA GLU A 222 73.68 18.64 -38.94
C GLU A 222 72.57 19.70 -38.84
N ASP A 223 72.71 20.81 -39.55
CA ASP A 223 71.71 21.89 -39.63
C ASP A 223 70.45 21.41 -40.33
N GLU A 224 70.58 20.83 -41.53
CA GLU A 224 69.47 20.24 -42.27
C GLU A 224 68.77 19.15 -41.44
N ASN A 225 69.53 18.27 -40.77
CA ASN A 225 68.94 17.26 -39.89
C ASN A 225 68.16 17.89 -38.71
N TYR A 226 68.66 18.97 -38.10
CA TYR A 226 67.92 19.66 -37.05
C TYR A 226 66.65 20.34 -37.60
N TYR A 227 66.74 21.00 -38.76
CA TYR A 227 65.61 21.62 -39.44
C TYR A 227 64.51 20.60 -39.76
N GLN A 228 64.85 19.47 -40.38
CA GLN A 228 63.89 18.41 -40.69
C GLN A 228 63.20 17.85 -39.43
N LYS A 229 63.93 17.69 -38.31
CA LYS A 229 63.31 17.28 -37.03
C LYS A 229 62.35 18.33 -36.47
N ASN A 230 62.59 19.62 -36.70
CA ASN A 230 61.66 20.69 -36.34
C ASN A 230 60.39 20.64 -37.20
N MET A 231 60.54 20.49 -38.52
CA MET A 231 59.40 20.39 -39.45
C MET A 231 58.48 19.20 -39.12
N VAL A 232 59.05 18.03 -38.82
CA VAL A 232 58.29 16.87 -38.33
C VAL A 232 57.61 17.14 -36.99
N GLY A 233 58.22 17.96 -36.14
CA GLY A 233 57.64 18.33 -34.84
C GLY A 233 56.34 19.11 -34.96
N TYR A 234 56.28 20.09 -35.87
CA TYR A 234 55.06 20.85 -36.13
C TYR A 234 53.89 19.93 -36.54
N SER A 235 54.10 19.06 -37.53
CA SER A 235 53.06 18.13 -38.00
C SER A 235 52.65 17.11 -36.95
N THR A 236 53.60 16.59 -36.17
CA THR A 236 53.32 15.65 -35.06
C THR A 236 52.52 16.32 -33.96
N ARG A 237 52.83 17.59 -33.64
CA ARG A 237 52.13 18.38 -32.64
C ARG A 237 50.68 18.66 -33.05
N LEU A 238 50.47 19.13 -34.28
CA LEU A 238 49.14 19.40 -34.82
C LEU A 238 48.27 18.14 -34.83
N LYS A 239 48.84 16.98 -35.18
CA LYS A 239 48.12 15.70 -35.14
C LYS A 239 47.65 15.34 -33.72
N TRP A 240 48.49 15.56 -32.71
CA TRP A 240 48.11 15.35 -31.30
C TRP A 240 47.02 16.33 -30.85
N GLU A 241 47.11 17.61 -31.24
CA GLU A 241 46.09 18.63 -30.93
C GLU A 241 44.73 18.27 -31.55
N ASN A 242 44.69 17.86 -32.83
CA ASN A 242 43.46 17.38 -33.48
C ASN A 242 42.89 16.11 -32.80
N THR A 243 43.78 15.21 -32.35
CA THR A 243 43.36 14.00 -31.62
C THR A 243 42.70 14.37 -30.28
N LEU A 244 43.28 15.34 -29.56
CA LEU A 244 42.72 15.87 -28.33
C LEU A 244 41.36 16.52 -28.55
N GLU A 245 41.22 17.34 -29.59
CA GLU A 245 39.94 17.98 -29.93
C GLU A 245 38.85 16.95 -30.24
N ASN A 246 39.16 15.94 -31.06
CA ASN A 246 38.22 14.86 -31.37
C ASN A 246 37.82 14.05 -30.13
N CYS A 247 38.78 13.78 -29.24
CA CYS A 247 38.53 13.10 -27.97
C CYS A 247 37.66 13.96 -27.04
N TYR A 248 37.92 15.26 -26.98
CA TYR A 248 37.14 16.20 -26.19
C TYR A 248 35.69 16.23 -26.65
N GLN A 249 35.44 16.38 -27.96
CA GLN A 249 34.08 16.35 -28.52
C GLN A 249 33.40 15.00 -28.25
N SER A 250 34.13 13.89 -28.41
CA SER A 250 33.58 12.56 -28.13
C SER A 250 33.17 12.39 -26.67
N ILE A 251 33.97 12.87 -25.71
CA ILE A 251 33.64 12.80 -24.28
C ILE A 251 32.45 13.71 -23.96
N LEU A 252 32.36 14.91 -24.56
CA LEU A 252 31.20 15.78 -24.39
C LEU A 252 29.91 15.13 -24.86
N GLU A 253 29.90 14.44 -26.01
CA GLU A 253 28.71 13.73 -26.48
C GLU A 253 28.30 12.59 -25.54
N LEU A 254 29.27 11.83 -25.02
CA LEU A 254 28.99 10.81 -23.99
C LEU A 254 28.39 11.43 -22.72
N GLU A 255 28.86 12.62 -22.33
CA GLU A 255 28.32 13.34 -21.19
C GLU A 255 26.86 13.78 -21.42
N LYS A 256 26.57 14.31 -22.61
CA LYS A 256 25.20 14.69 -22.99
C LYS A 256 24.26 13.48 -22.97
N GLU A 257 24.67 12.35 -23.54
CA GLU A 257 23.89 11.10 -23.50
C GLU A 257 23.58 10.67 -22.06
N ARG A 258 24.57 10.77 -21.16
CA ARG A 258 24.42 10.40 -19.76
C ARG A 258 23.47 11.34 -19.00
N ILE A 259 23.63 12.65 -19.17
CA ILE A 259 22.75 13.65 -18.56
C ILE A 259 21.31 13.46 -19.08
N GLN A 260 21.13 13.25 -20.39
CA GLN A 260 19.83 13.01 -20.97
C GLN A 260 19.17 11.75 -20.39
N LEU A 261 19.93 10.67 -20.22
CA LEU A 261 19.44 9.45 -19.58
C LEU A 261 18.96 9.72 -18.14
N LEU A 262 19.77 10.43 -17.35
CA LEU A 262 19.40 10.76 -15.96
C LEU A 262 18.15 11.64 -15.88
N CYS A 263 18.03 12.62 -16.78
CA CYS A 263 16.84 13.47 -16.89
C CYS A 263 15.60 12.64 -17.25
N ASN A 264 15.72 11.72 -18.21
CA ASN A 264 14.62 10.83 -18.59
C ASN A 264 14.18 9.95 -17.42
N ASN A 265 15.14 9.34 -16.71
CA ASN A 265 14.86 8.51 -15.53
C ASN A 265 14.13 9.31 -14.44
N LEU A 266 14.56 10.55 -14.17
CA LEU A 266 13.93 11.41 -13.17
C LEU A 266 12.51 11.82 -13.56
N ASN A 267 12.30 12.14 -14.84
CA ASN A 267 10.98 12.48 -15.36
C ASN A 267 10.00 11.31 -15.24
N GLN A 268 10.42 10.10 -15.61
CA GLN A 268 9.61 8.89 -15.44
C GLN A 268 9.29 8.62 -13.96
N TYR A 269 10.29 8.75 -13.08
CA TYR A 269 10.07 8.60 -11.65
C TYR A 269 9.02 9.60 -11.12
N SER A 270 9.12 10.87 -11.53
CA SER A 270 8.15 11.92 -11.19
C SER A 270 6.73 11.59 -11.66
N GLN A 271 6.59 11.08 -12.90
CA GLN A 271 5.29 10.65 -13.45
C GLN A 271 4.67 9.51 -12.62
N HIS A 272 5.47 8.53 -12.21
CA HIS A 272 4.97 7.45 -11.35
C HIS A 272 4.50 7.95 -9.99
N ILE A 273 5.24 8.87 -9.36
CA ILE A 273 4.83 9.48 -8.08
C ILE A 273 3.54 10.28 -8.24
N SER A 274 3.37 11.02 -9.35
CA SER A 274 2.13 11.73 -9.64
C SER A 274 0.93 10.78 -9.80
N LEU A 275 1.08 9.72 -10.59
CA LEU A 275 0.05 8.69 -10.78
C LEU A 275 -0.30 7.99 -9.45
N PHE A 276 0.68 7.80 -8.58
CA PHE A 276 0.47 7.26 -7.24
C PHE A 276 -0.42 8.16 -6.39
N GLY A 277 -0.15 9.46 -6.36
CA GLY A 277 -1.00 10.44 -5.69
C GLY A 277 -2.44 10.42 -6.20
N GLN A 278 -2.65 10.44 -7.52
CA GLN A 278 -3.99 10.43 -8.13
C GLN A 278 -4.79 9.17 -7.76
N THR A 279 -4.13 8.02 -7.71
CA THR A 279 -4.78 6.75 -7.36
C THR A 279 -5.15 6.70 -5.89
N LEU A 280 -4.28 7.18 -4.99
CA LEU A 280 -4.62 7.29 -3.57
C LEU A 280 -5.85 8.19 -3.34
N THR A 281 -5.91 9.33 -4.02
CA THR A 281 -7.08 10.22 -3.98
C THR A 281 -8.33 9.49 -4.49
N THR A 282 -8.24 8.78 -5.61
CA THR A 282 -9.36 8.02 -6.18
C THR A 282 -9.87 6.95 -5.23
N CYS A 283 -8.97 6.14 -4.66
CA CYS A 283 -9.29 5.11 -3.67
C CYS A 283 -9.98 5.71 -2.44
N HIS A 284 -9.44 6.83 -1.93
CA HIS A 284 -10.03 7.55 -0.80
C HIS A 284 -11.46 8.02 -1.12
N THR A 285 -11.67 8.67 -2.27
CA THR A 285 -12.99 9.14 -2.70
C THR A 285 -13.99 7.98 -2.81
N GLN A 286 -13.59 6.84 -3.41
CA GLN A 286 -14.46 5.67 -3.53
C GLN A 286 -14.88 5.11 -2.18
N ILE A 287 -13.94 4.98 -1.24
CA ILE A 287 -14.22 4.53 0.12
C ILE A 287 -15.16 5.51 0.82
N HIS A 288 -14.87 6.82 0.73
CA HIS A 288 -15.70 7.85 1.34
C HIS A 288 -17.14 7.85 0.79
N CYS A 289 -17.31 7.73 -0.53
CA CYS A 289 -18.62 7.61 -1.16
C CYS A 289 -19.36 6.32 -0.78
N ALA A 290 -18.65 5.24 -0.47
CA ALA A 290 -19.28 4.01 0.00
C ALA A 290 -19.73 4.16 1.46
N ILE A 291 -18.91 4.80 2.30
CA ILE A 291 -19.25 5.10 3.70
C ILE A 291 -20.49 6.01 3.78
N SER A 292 -20.58 7.03 2.93
CA SER A 292 -21.74 7.93 2.93
C SER A 292 -23.06 7.28 2.50
N LYS A 293 -23.00 6.05 1.97
CA LYS A 293 -24.18 5.26 1.55
C LYS A 293 -24.52 4.14 2.55
N ILE A 294 -23.81 4.06 3.67
CA ILE A 294 -24.12 3.08 4.72
C ILE A 294 -25.46 3.45 5.36
N ASP A 295 -26.36 2.48 5.39
CA ASP A 295 -27.70 2.56 5.95
C ASP A 295 -27.88 1.34 6.87
N ILE A 296 -27.84 1.60 8.18
CA ILE A 296 -27.85 0.56 9.20
C ILE A 296 -29.20 -0.13 9.21
N GLU A 297 -30.28 0.64 9.12
CA GLU A 297 -31.65 0.17 9.15
C GLU A 297 -31.92 -0.76 7.97
N LYS A 298 -31.44 -0.41 6.78
CA LYS A 298 -31.53 -1.28 5.60
C LYS A 298 -30.76 -2.59 5.76
N ASP A 299 -29.56 -2.55 6.35
CA ASP A 299 -28.78 -3.78 6.60
C ASP A 299 -29.47 -4.66 7.66
N ILE A 300 -30.03 -4.08 8.73
CA ILE A 300 -30.80 -4.81 9.75
C ILE A 300 -32.07 -5.41 9.15
N GLN A 301 -32.79 -4.65 8.33
CA GLN A 301 -33.99 -5.13 7.66
C GLN A 301 -33.68 -6.35 6.78
N ALA A 302 -32.57 -6.30 6.03
CA ALA A 302 -32.13 -7.45 5.25
C ALA A 302 -31.87 -8.67 6.17
N VAL A 303 -31.19 -8.49 7.30
CA VAL A 303 -30.97 -9.56 8.31
C VAL A 303 -32.28 -10.15 8.79
N MET A 304 -33.26 -9.30 9.12
CA MET A 304 -34.58 -9.73 9.57
C MET A 304 -35.32 -10.54 8.50
N GLU A 305 -35.32 -10.11 7.25
CA GLU A 305 -35.99 -10.81 6.14
C GLU A 305 -35.44 -12.21 5.88
N GLU A 306 -34.11 -12.39 6.01
CA GLU A 306 -33.47 -13.70 5.78
C GLU A 306 -33.61 -14.65 6.97
N THR A 307 -33.70 -14.11 8.19
CA THR A 307 -33.89 -14.89 9.42
C THR A 307 -35.35 -15.12 9.78
N ALA A 308 -36.27 -14.46 9.06
CA ALA A 308 -37.71 -14.65 9.23
C ALA A 308 -38.09 -16.09 8.87
N ILE A 309 -38.50 -16.86 9.89
CA ILE A 309 -39.16 -18.15 9.70
C ILE A 309 -40.48 -17.87 8.96
N LEU A 310 -40.65 -18.48 7.77
CA LEU A 310 -41.88 -18.38 6.98
C LEU A 310 -43.08 -18.67 7.90
N SER A 311 -43.97 -17.69 8.05
CA SER A 311 -44.99 -17.63 9.10
C SER A 311 -46.07 -18.73 9.03
N THR A 312 -45.99 -19.63 8.07
CA THR A 312 -46.95 -20.73 7.87
C THR A 312 -46.75 -21.90 8.83
N GLU A 313 -45.64 -21.96 9.57
CA GLU A 313 -45.31 -23.09 10.47
C GLU A 313 -45.18 -22.76 11.95
N ASN A 314 -45.60 -21.57 12.43
CA ASN A 314 -45.54 -21.23 13.86
C ASN A 314 -46.67 -21.90 14.68
N LYS A 315 -46.83 -23.22 14.54
CA LYS A 315 -47.67 -24.03 15.44
C LYS A 315 -46.78 -24.60 16.54
N SER A 316 -47.08 -24.25 17.78
CA SER A 316 -46.43 -24.85 18.94
C SER A 316 -47.23 -26.07 19.40
N GLU A 317 -46.53 -27.13 19.77
CA GLU A 317 -47.11 -28.36 20.30
C GLU A 317 -47.14 -28.30 21.83
N PHE A 318 -48.32 -28.55 22.42
CA PHE A 318 -48.49 -28.58 23.87
C PHE A 318 -49.15 -29.88 24.29
N LEU A 319 -48.61 -30.50 25.34
CA LEU A 319 -49.19 -31.70 25.95
C LEU A 319 -50.55 -31.39 26.58
N LEU A 320 -51.51 -32.29 26.37
CA LEU A 320 -52.77 -32.29 27.10
C LEU A 320 -52.67 -33.26 28.28
N THR A 321 -53.52 -33.03 29.29
CA THR A 321 -53.53 -33.85 30.50
C THR A 321 -54.25 -35.15 30.21
N ASP A 322 -53.54 -36.27 30.18
CA ASP A 322 -54.11 -37.60 29.98
C ASP A 322 -54.43 -38.26 31.33
N TYR A 323 -55.72 -38.56 31.55
CA TYR A 323 -56.17 -39.31 32.71
C TYR A 323 -56.41 -40.79 32.37
N PHE A 324 -56.17 -41.68 33.33
CA PHE A 324 -56.33 -43.12 33.15
C PHE A 324 -57.77 -43.53 32.77
N GLU A 325 -58.78 -42.80 33.25
CA GLU A 325 -60.19 -43.08 32.99
C GLU A 325 -60.61 -42.67 31.56
N GLU A 326 -59.73 -42.05 30.78
CA GLU A 326 -59.95 -41.74 29.36
C GLU A 326 -59.69 -42.93 28.44
N ASP A 327 -58.85 -43.88 28.85
CA ASP A 327 -58.43 -44.99 27.99
C ASP A 327 -59.62 -45.95 27.69
N PRO A 328 -60.05 -46.10 26.42
CA PRO A 328 -61.11 -47.03 26.06
C PRO A 328 -60.79 -48.49 26.41
N ASN A 329 -59.50 -48.86 26.50
CA ASN A 329 -59.05 -50.23 26.82
C ASN A 329 -58.89 -50.48 28.33
N SER A 330 -59.17 -49.47 29.17
CA SER A 330 -59.08 -49.61 30.61
C SER A 330 -60.09 -50.65 31.13
N ALA A 331 -59.64 -51.52 32.06
CA ALA A 331 -60.49 -52.50 32.75
C ALA A 331 -61.53 -51.86 33.71
N MET A 332 -61.58 -50.52 33.81
CA MET A 332 -62.48 -49.78 34.69
C MET A 332 -63.92 -49.78 34.16
N ASP A 333 -64.88 -50.01 35.05
CA ASP A 333 -66.31 -50.01 34.72
C ASP A 333 -66.82 -48.63 34.30
N LYS A 334 -67.85 -48.62 33.44
CA LYS A 334 -68.36 -47.39 32.80
C LYS A 334 -68.91 -46.37 33.81
N GLU A 335 -69.57 -46.82 34.87
CA GLU A 335 -70.17 -45.91 35.86
C GLU A 335 -69.11 -45.28 36.77
N ARG A 336 -68.08 -46.03 37.15
CA ARG A 336 -66.91 -45.51 37.87
C ARG A 336 -66.11 -44.53 37.01
N ARG A 337 -65.93 -44.79 35.71
CA ARG A 337 -65.30 -43.83 34.77
C ARG A 337 -66.09 -42.52 34.72
N LYS A 338 -67.42 -42.57 34.57
CA LYS A 338 -68.28 -41.37 34.61
C LYS A 338 -68.15 -40.62 35.94
N SER A 339 -68.20 -41.34 37.06
CA SER A 339 -68.07 -40.77 38.41
C SER A 339 -66.74 -40.05 38.63
N LEU A 340 -65.64 -40.55 38.04
CA LEU A 340 -64.31 -39.94 38.13
C LEU A 340 -64.05 -38.81 37.11
N ILE A 341 -64.68 -38.86 35.93
CA ILE A 341 -64.53 -37.80 34.91
C ILE A 341 -65.31 -36.54 35.27
N LYS A 342 -66.54 -36.67 35.79
CA LYS A 342 -67.41 -35.53 36.16
C LYS A 342 -66.74 -34.49 37.07
N PRO A 343 -66.06 -34.84 38.19
CA PRO A 343 -65.40 -33.85 39.04
C PRO A 343 -64.18 -33.18 38.35
N LYS A 344 -63.50 -33.87 37.42
CA LYS A 344 -62.38 -33.30 36.64
C LYS A 344 -62.88 -32.27 35.64
N LEU A 345 -64.01 -32.54 34.98
CA LEU A 345 -64.69 -31.56 34.13
C LEU A 345 -65.17 -30.34 34.91
N LEU A 346 -65.76 -30.54 36.10
CA LEU A 346 -66.14 -29.42 36.98
C LEU A 346 -64.94 -28.58 37.42
N ARG A 347 -63.78 -29.19 37.64
CA ARG A 347 -62.54 -28.45 37.90
C ARG A 347 -62.13 -27.61 36.68
N LEU A 348 -62.05 -28.23 35.50
CA LEU A 348 -61.70 -27.53 34.26
C LEU A 348 -62.66 -26.37 33.97
N GLN A 349 -63.96 -26.55 34.19
CA GLN A 349 -64.95 -25.50 33.97
C GLN A 349 -64.74 -24.30 34.91
N ARG A 350 -64.45 -24.53 36.20
CA ARG A 350 -64.08 -23.45 37.13
C ARG A 350 -62.80 -22.73 36.71
N ASP A 351 -61.80 -23.47 36.25
CA ASP A 351 -60.52 -22.91 35.81
C ASP A 351 -60.69 -22.09 34.52
N ILE A 352 -61.54 -22.55 33.59
CA ILE A 352 -61.93 -21.82 32.37
C ILE A 352 -62.66 -20.52 32.74
N GLU A 353 -63.66 -20.57 33.61
CA GLU A 353 -64.39 -19.38 34.06
C GLU A 353 -63.47 -18.34 34.71
N LYS A 354 -62.50 -18.79 35.51
CA LYS A 354 -61.49 -17.92 36.10
C LYS A 354 -60.60 -17.29 35.03
N ALA A 355 -60.05 -18.10 34.12
CA ALA A 355 -59.20 -17.60 33.04
C ALA A 355 -59.95 -16.63 32.10
N SER A 356 -61.24 -16.88 31.81
CA SER A 356 -62.08 -15.98 31.03
C SER A 356 -62.29 -14.63 31.73
N LYS A 357 -62.51 -14.62 33.05
CA LYS A 357 -62.61 -13.36 33.82
C LYS A 357 -61.28 -12.59 33.85
N ASP A 358 -60.17 -13.32 34.02
CA ASP A 358 -58.82 -12.74 33.98
C ASP A 358 -58.56 -12.09 32.60
N LYS A 359 -58.98 -12.73 31.51
CA LYS A 359 -58.91 -12.21 30.13
C LYS A 359 -59.69 -10.91 29.98
N GLU A 360 -60.97 -10.90 30.39
CA GLU A 360 -61.81 -9.70 30.34
C GLU A 360 -61.23 -8.53 31.14
N GLY A 361 -60.56 -8.82 32.28
CA GLY A 361 -59.85 -7.83 33.08
C GLY A 361 -58.69 -7.20 32.32
N LEU A 362 -57.84 -8.05 31.71
CA LEU A 362 -56.69 -7.61 30.92
C LEU A 362 -57.12 -6.86 29.64
N GLU A 363 -58.23 -7.23 29.00
CA GLU A 363 -58.76 -6.56 27.81
C GLU A 363 -59.20 -5.12 28.14
N ARG A 364 -59.85 -4.94 29.30
CA ARG A 364 -60.23 -3.62 29.81
C ARG A 364 -59.00 -2.75 30.11
N MET A 365 -57.94 -3.34 30.66
CA MET A 365 -56.68 -2.63 30.91
C MET A 365 -56.04 -2.15 29.58
N LEU A 366 -55.92 -3.04 28.58
CA LEU A 366 -55.34 -2.70 27.27
C LEU A 366 -56.16 -1.61 26.53
N LYS A 367 -57.49 -1.68 26.61
CA LYS A 367 -58.38 -0.66 26.05
C LYS A 367 -58.20 0.70 26.74
N THR A 368 -57.97 0.70 28.05
CA THR A 368 -57.72 1.92 28.83
C THR A 368 -56.40 2.57 28.44
N TYR A 369 -55.32 1.80 28.28
CA TYR A 369 -54.03 2.32 27.79
C TYR A 369 -54.13 2.93 26.39
N SER A 370 -54.98 2.37 25.54
CA SER A 370 -55.19 2.88 24.17
C SER A 370 -56.03 4.16 24.14
N SER A 371 -56.83 4.42 25.17
CA SER A 371 -57.77 5.55 25.23
C SER A 371 -57.19 6.76 26.00
N ASN A 372 -56.26 6.54 26.93
CA ASN A 372 -55.68 7.61 27.77
C ASN A 372 -54.13 7.56 27.73
N SER A 373 -53.52 8.38 26.88
CA SER A 373 -52.05 8.41 26.69
C SER A 373 -51.26 8.94 27.89
N SER A 374 -51.92 9.56 28.87
CA SER A 374 -51.27 10.23 30.01
C SER A 374 -50.92 9.28 31.17
N PHE A 375 -51.42 8.03 31.16
CA PHE A 375 -51.31 7.07 32.27
C PHE A 375 -50.55 5.78 31.94
N SER A 376 -49.98 5.65 30.73
CA SER A 376 -49.35 4.42 30.27
C SER A 376 -47.89 4.67 29.86
N ASP A 377 -46.94 4.03 30.52
CA ASP A 377 -45.60 3.85 29.97
C ASP A 377 -45.57 2.65 29.01
N ALA A 378 -44.69 2.67 28.01
CA ALA A 378 -44.59 1.62 27.00
C ALA A 378 -44.28 0.23 27.61
N LYS A 379 -43.73 0.23 28.83
CA LYS A 379 -43.42 -0.99 29.59
C LYS A 379 -44.69 -1.64 30.15
N SER A 380 -45.56 -0.90 30.85
CA SER A 380 -46.80 -1.47 31.40
C SER A 380 -47.74 -2.02 30.31
N GLN A 381 -47.78 -1.35 29.16
CA GLN A 381 -48.54 -1.83 28.00
C GLN A 381 -47.99 -3.16 27.47
N LYS A 382 -46.67 -3.29 27.39
CA LYS A 382 -45.99 -4.52 26.94
C LYS A 382 -46.17 -5.66 27.94
N ASP A 383 -46.08 -5.39 29.24
CA ASP A 383 -46.22 -6.39 30.29
C ASP A 383 -47.67 -6.91 30.36
N THR A 384 -48.66 -6.03 30.23
CA THR A 384 -50.09 -6.42 30.16
C THR A 384 -50.39 -7.23 28.90
N ALA A 385 -49.80 -6.88 27.76
CA ALA A 385 -49.94 -7.65 26.52
C ALA A 385 -49.30 -9.05 26.62
N ALA A 386 -48.21 -9.19 27.39
CA ALA A 386 -47.60 -10.49 27.65
C ALA A 386 -48.49 -11.37 28.56
N LEU A 387 -49.06 -10.79 29.62
CA LEU A 387 -50.03 -11.49 30.50
C LEU A 387 -51.29 -11.91 29.74
N MET A 388 -51.77 -11.07 28.82
CA MET A 388 -52.88 -11.41 27.93
C MET A 388 -52.57 -12.63 27.07
N ASP A 389 -51.38 -12.67 26.48
CA ASP A 389 -50.95 -13.79 25.64
C ASP A 389 -50.79 -15.10 26.45
N GLU A 390 -50.24 -15.02 27.66
CA GLU A 390 -50.15 -16.14 28.60
C GLU A 390 -51.54 -16.68 28.99
N ASN A 391 -52.46 -15.78 29.33
CA ASN A 391 -53.80 -16.16 29.76
C ASN A 391 -54.64 -16.73 28.60
N ASN A 392 -54.49 -16.20 27.39
CA ASN A 392 -55.13 -16.79 26.19
C ASN A 392 -54.61 -18.21 25.93
N LEU A 393 -53.29 -18.44 25.99
CA LEU A 393 -52.74 -19.80 25.85
C LEU A 393 -53.28 -20.74 26.93
N LYS A 394 -53.34 -20.27 28.18
CA LYS A 394 -53.91 -21.05 29.28
C LYS A 394 -55.37 -21.42 29.01
N LEU A 395 -56.17 -20.49 28.51
CA LEU A 395 -57.57 -20.73 28.16
C LEU A 395 -57.69 -21.78 27.05
N ASP A 396 -56.92 -21.63 25.96
CA ASP A 396 -56.91 -22.59 24.84
C ASP A 396 -56.58 -24.02 25.31
N LEU A 397 -55.59 -24.17 26.21
CA LEU A 397 -55.19 -25.46 26.76
C LEU A 397 -56.26 -26.05 27.70
N LEU A 398 -56.91 -25.22 28.51
CA LEU A 398 -57.98 -25.66 29.40
C LEU A 398 -59.22 -26.10 28.60
N GLU A 399 -59.59 -25.35 27.57
CA GLU A 399 -60.68 -25.67 26.65
C GLU A 399 -60.40 -26.96 25.86
N ALA A 400 -59.17 -27.15 25.37
CA ALA A 400 -58.76 -28.40 24.71
C ALA A 400 -58.85 -29.62 25.64
N ASN A 401 -58.40 -29.48 26.89
CA ASN A 401 -58.55 -30.54 27.90
C ASN A 401 -60.03 -30.81 28.25
N SER A 402 -60.84 -29.76 28.37
CA SER A 402 -62.27 -29.86 28.66
C SER A 402 -63.02 -30.57 27.53
N TYR A 403 -62.73 -30.19 26.28
CA TYR A 403 -63.28 -30.84 25.10
C TYR A 403 -62.93 -32.32 25.04
N LYS A 404 -61.66 -32.67 25.26
CA LYS A 404 -61.17 -34.05 25.26
C LYS A 404 -61.93 -34.90 26.28
N LEU A 405 -61.98 -34.46 27.54
CA LEU A 405 -62.71 -35.17 28.60
C LEU A 405 -64.22 -35.21 28.37
N SER A 406 -64.82 -34.14 27.83
CA SER A 406 -66.24 -34.10 27.52
C SER A 406 -66.61 -35.05 26.39
N SER A 407 -65.72 -35.25 25.43
CA SER A 407 -65.90 -36.22 24.34
C SER A 407 -65.92 -37.65 24.87
N VAL A 408 -64.99 -38.01 25.78
CA VAL A 408 -64.99 -39.31 26.46
C VAL A 408 -66.27 -39.50 27.27
N LEU A 409 -66.72 -38.48 28.01
CA LEU A 409 -67.96 -38.57 28.79
C LEU A 409 -69.19 -38.76 27.90
N ALA A 410 -69.28 -38.04 26.78
CA ALA A 410 -70.38 -38.15 25.82
C ALA A 410 -70.46 -39.57 25.24
N GLU A 411 -69.32 -40.19 24.90
CA GLU A 411 -69.25 -41.58 24.46
C GLU A 411 -69.74 -42.57 25.53
N LEU A 412 -69.34 -42.37 26.79
CA LEU A 412 -69.80 -43.21 27.91
C LEU A 412 -71.31 -43.05 28.20
N GLU A 413 -71.87 -41.87 27.94
CA GLU A 413 -73.29 -41.53 28.14
C GLU A 413 -74.15 -41.77 26.88
N GLN A 414 -73.56 -42.22 25.77
CA GLN A 414 -74.22 -42.38 24.46
C GLN A 414 -74.89 -41.08 23.97
N ARG A 415 -74.21 -39.95 24.16
CA ARG A 415 -74.62 -38.62 23.72
C ARG A 415 -73.81 -38.18 22.49
N PRO A 416 -74.33 -37.24 21.68
CA PRO A 416 -73.53 -36.65 20.60
C PRO A 416 -72.28 -35.97 21.18
N GLN A 417 -71.15 -36.10 20.48
CA GLN A 417 -69.90 -35.45 20.87
C GLN A 417 -70.06 -33.93 20.89
N PRO A 418 -69.41 -33.23 21.84
CA PRO A 418 -69.39 -31.77 21.84
C PRO A 418 -68.72 -31.25 20.56
N SER A 419 -69.08 -30.04 20.13
CA SER A 419 -68.39 -29.33 19.05
C SER A 419 -67.47 -28.28 19.66
N HIS A 420 -66.18 -28.28 19.27
CA HIS A 420 -65.25 -27.23 19.67
C HIS A 420 -64.24 -26.91 18.56
N PRO A 421 -63.85 -25.63 18.37
CA PRO A 421 -62.86 -25.23 17.37
C PRO A 421 -61.51 -25.94 17.48
N CYS A 422 -61.11 -26.39 18.67
CA CYS A 422 -59.84 -27.07 18.90
C CYS A 422 -59.83 -28.56 18.50
N SER A 423 -60.99 -29.14 18.18
CA SER A 423 -61.15 -30.57 17.84
C SER A 423 -60.20 -31.04 16.73
N ASN A 424 -60.04 -30.23 15.68
CA ASN A 424 -59.16 -30.50 14.53
C ASN A 424 -57.66 -30.27 14.82
N SER A 425 -57.33 -29.80 16.01
CA SER A 425 -55.97 -29.45 16.43
C SER A 425 -55.41 -30.36 17.52
N ILE A 426 -56.20 -31.34 17.98
CA ILE A 426 -55.78 -32.34 18.97
C ILE A 426 -55.33 -33.61 18.26
N PHE A 427 -54.15 -34.09 18.63
CA PHE A 427 -53.52 -35.27 18.06
C PHE A 427 -53.17 -36.25 19.16
N ARG A 428 -53.11 -37.54 18.83
CA ARG A 428 -52.71 -38.61 19.74
C ARG A 428 -51.54 -39.38 19.16
N TRP A 429 -50.62 -39.80 20.01
CA TRP A 429 -49.59 -40.78 19.67
C TRP A 429 -49.50 -41.84 20.76
N ARG A 430 -48.97 -43.02 20.42
CA ARG A 430 -48.81 -44.13 21.36
C ARG A 430 -47.35 -44.33 21.66
N GLU A 431 -47.02 -44.44 22.93
CA GLU A 431 -45.70 -44.82 23.43
C GLU A 431 -45.85 -46.04 24.33
N LYS A 432 -45.40 -47.21 23.84
CA LYS A 432 -45.61 -48.52 24.49
C LYS A 432 -47.11 -48.75 24.78
N GLU A 433 -47.48 -48.92 26.05
CA GLU A 433 -48.86 -49.11 26.52
C GLU A 433 -49.61 -47.80 26.80
N HIS A 434 -48.95 -46.64 26.69
CA HIS A 434 -49.56 -45.33 27.01
C HIS A 434 -49.95 -44.59 25.73
N THR A 435 -51.14 -43.99 25.75
CA THR A 435 -51.60 -43.07 24.69
C THR A 435 -51.49 -41.65 25.23
N HIS A 436 -50.79 -40.81 24.47
CA HIS A 436 -50.59 -39.41 24.83
C HIS A 436 -51.34 -38.49 23.88
N SER A 437 -51.87 -37.39 24.41
CA SER A 437 -52.59 -36.37 23.64
C SER A 437 -51.85 -35.05 23.66
N TYR A 438 -51.83 -34.35 22.54
CA TYR A 438 -51.26 -33.00 22.43
C TYR A 438 -52.10 -32.14 21.49
N VAL A 439 -51.97 -30.81 21.62
CA VAL A 439 -52.67 -29.83 20.79
C VAL A 439 -51.67 -28.97 20.04
N LYS A 440 -51.96 -28.67 18.77
CA LYS A 440 -51.21 -27.71 17.94
C LYS A 440 -51.89 -26.36 17.96
N ILE A 441 -51.27 -25.37 18.61
CA ILE A 441 -51.80 -24.00 18.72
C ILE A 441 -50.90 -23.05 17.93
N SER A 442 -51.51 -22.21 17.09
CA SER A 442 -50.80 -21.16 16.37
C SER A 442 -50.36 -20.06 17.34
N ARG A 443 -49.07 -19.77 17.42
CA ARG A 443 -48.51 -18.79 18.37
C ARG A 443 -47.71 -17.72 17.63
N PRO A 444 -47.86 -16.43 17.97
CA PRO A 444 -47.02 -15.40 17.38
C PRO A 444 -45.57 -15.56 17.85
N PHE A 445 -44.65 -15.85 16.91
CA PHE A 445 -43.22 -15.86 17.19
C PHE A 445 -42.74 -14.45 17.56
N LEU A 446 -41.95 -14.34 18.64
CA LEU A 446 -41.57 -13.08 19.30
C LEU A 446 -40.86 -12.07 18.38
N MET A 447 -40.34 -12.49 17.22
CA MET A 447 -39.62 -11.64 16.27
C MET A 447 -40.50 -10.57 15.61
N LYS A 448 -41.80 -10.84 15.37
CA LYS A 448 -42.75 -9.83 14.87
C LYS A 448 -42.94 -8.63 15.82
N ARG A 449 -42.57 -8.79 17.10
CA ARG A 449 -42.62 -7.72 18.12
C ARG A 449 -41.44 -6.75 18.03
N LEU A 450 -40.35 -7.12 17.34
CA LEU A 450 -39.18 -6.28 17.09
C LEU A 450 -39.39 -5.38 15.85
N GLU A 451 -40.12 -5.85 14.84
CA GLU A 451 -40.49 -5.08 13.64
C GLU A 451 -41.19 -3.75 13.98
N SER A 452 -42.08 -3.74 14.97
CA SER A 452 -42.78 -2.52 15.39
C SER A 452 -41.91 -1.55 16.21
N ILE A 453 -40.83 -2.04 16.82
CA ILE A 453 -39.90 -1.22 17.62
C ILE A 453 -38.92 -0.49 16.70
N VAL A 454 -38.39 -1.18 15.69
CA VAL A 454 -37.48 -0.59 14.69
C VAL A 454 -38.19 0.50 13.89
N SER A 455 -39.42 0.24 13.46
CA SER A 455 -40.25 1.22 12.72
C SER A 455 -40.55 2.50 13.52
N LYS A 456 -40.50 2.45 14.86
CA LYS A 456 -40.81 3.58 15.75
C LYS A 456 -39.55 4.32 16.23
N ALA A 457 -38.37 3.73 16.11
CA ALA A 457 -37.08 4.36 16.43
C ALA A 457 -36.56 5.25 15.29
N SER A 458 -37.00 5.04 14.04
CA SER A 458 -36.60 5.85 12.88
C SER A 458 -37.08 7.31 12.89
N SER A 459 -37.86 7.75 13.89
CA SER A 459 -38.22 9.17 14.04
C SER A 459 -37.22 9.99 14.88
N GLY A 460 -36.10 9.40 15.32
CA GLY A 460 -35.09 10.05 16.16
C GLY A 460 -33.70 10.07 15.55
N GLY A 461 -33.56 10.39 14.26
CA GLY A 461 -32.25 10.51 13.61
C GLY A 461 -31.45 11.69 14.17
N GLN A 462 -30.36 11.42 14.90
CA GLN A 462 -29.28 12.38 15.07
C GLN A 462 -28.69 12.68 13.69
N SER A 463 -29.02 13.85 13.15
CA SER A 463 -28.43 14.33 11.91
C SER A 463 -26.96 14.71 12.17
N ASN A 464 -26.03 13.89 11.68
CA ASN A 464 -24.67 14.35 11.44
C ASN A 464 -24.72 15.50 10.40
N PRO A 465 -24.12 16.67 10.64
CA PRO A 465 -24.14 17.74 9.66
C PRO A 465 -23.30 17.35 8.43
N SER A 466 -23.99 17.15 7.31
CA SER A 466 -23.42 17.03 5.98
C SER A 466 -22.78 18.34 5.52
N SER A 467 -21.58 18.22 4.94
CA SER A 467 -20.90 19.14 4.01
C SER A 467 -20.81 20.62 4.41
N SER A 468 -19.66 21.02 4.99
CA SER A 468 -19.20 22.41 4.96
C SER A 468 -18.60 22.74 3.59
N THR A 469 -18.76 23.99 3.16
CA THR A 469 -18.13 24.55 1.95
C THR A 469 -17.06 25.57 2.34
N PRO A 470 -15.99 25.76 1.55
CA PRO A 470 -14.99 26.79 1.84
C PRO A 470 -15.64 28.18 1.93
N GLY A 471 -15.53 28.83 3.09
CA GLY A 471 -16.12 30.16 3.37
C GLY A 471 -17.18 30.20 4.47
N ASP A 472 -17.65 29.05 4.97
CA ASP A 472 -18.62 28.99 6.07
C ASP A 472 -18.00 29.42 7.42
N ILE A 473 -18.69 30.29 8.18
CA ILE A 473 -18.25 30.77 9.49
C ILE A 473 -18.77 29.85 10.60
N VAL A 474 -17.84 29.23 11.35
CA VAL A 474 -18.16 28.31 12.45
C VAL A 474 -17.90 28.99 13.79
N ILE A 475 -18.87 28.92 14.71
CA ILE A 475 -18.73 29.45 16.07
C ILE A 475 -18.07 28.39 16.95
N ILE A 476 -16.90 28.69 17.53
CA ILE A 476 -16.16 27.77 18.39
C ILE A 476 -16.75 27.82 19.82
N HIS A 477 -17.14 26.66 20.36
CA HIS A 477 -17.62 26.52 21.75
C HIS A 477 -16.53 25.96 22.68
N GLU A 478 -15.70 25.04 22.21
CA GLU A 478 -14.63 24.40 23.01
C GLU A 478 -13.43 24.02 22.12
N LYS A 479 -12.22 24.35 22.56
CA LYS A 479 -10.96 23.94 21.90
C LYS A 479 -10.33 22.81 22.70
N LYS A 480 -10.13 21.64 22.08
CA LYS A 480 -9.36 20.52 22.66
C LYS A 480 -7.97 20.46 22.03
N GLU A 481 -6.97 20.06 22.82
CA GLU A 481 -5.56 20.00 22.39
C GLU A 481 -5.29 18.92 21.32
N GLU A 482 -6.19 17.94 21.14
CA GLU A 482 -6.04 16.82 20.20
C GLU A 482 -6.41 17.14 18.74
N GLY A 483 -6.46 18.42 18.35
CA GLY A 483 -6.70 18.83 16.96
C GLY A 483 -8.15 18.74 16.45
N TRP A 484 -9.09 18.41 17.35
CA TRP A 484 -10.54 18.44 17.09
C TRP A 484 -11.22 19.48 17.98
N TRP A 485 -11.91 20.44 17.37
CA TRP A 485 -12.64 21.48 18.09
C TRP A 485 -14.15 21.19 18.08
N PHE A 486 -14.85 21.74 19.06
CA PHE A 486 -16.31 21.69 19.13
C PHE A 486 -16.89 23.06 18.85
N GLY A 487 -17.88 23.13 17.97
CA GLY A 487 -18.50 24.38 17.59
C GLY A 487 -19.85 24.19 16.91
N SER A 488 -20.41 25.27 16.38
CA SER A 488 -21.68 25.26 15.67
C SER A 488 -21.64 26.03 14.36
N LEU A 489 -22.23 25.43 13.33
CA LEU A 489 -22.47 26.04 12.03
C LEU A 489 -23.98 25.99 11.75
N ASN A 490 -24.60 27.13 11.44
CA ASN A 490 -26.04 27.24 11.13
C ASN A 490 -26.95 26.58 12.19
N GLY A 491 -26.64 26.77 13.48
CA GLY A 491 -27.41 26.24 14.60
C GLY A 491 -27.19 24.74 14.91
N LYS A 492 -26.44 24.00 14.08
CA LYS A 492 -26.06 22.60 14.33
C LYS A 492 -24.72 22.53 15.05
N LYS A 493 -24.66 21.80 16.16
CA LYS A 493 -23.44 21.61 16.96
C LYS A 493 -22.72 20.31 16.56
N GLY A 494 -21.38 20.32 16.54
CA GLY A 494 -20.59 19.15 16.20
C GLY A 494 -19.09 19.36 16.36
N HIS A 495 -18.34 18.27 16.21
CA HIS A 495 -16.87 18.30 16.20
C HIS A 495 -16.34 18.48 14.78
N PHE A 496 -15.29 19.28 14.62
CA PHE A 496 -14.59 19.47 13.35
C PHE A 496 -13.07 19.56 13.57
N PRO A 497 -12.25 19.18 12.57
CA PRO A 497 -10.80 19.26 12.71
C PRO A 497 -10.34 20.71 12.66
N ALA A 498 -9.45 21.08 13.59
CA ALA A 498 -8.85 22.41 13.65
C ALA A 498 -8.08 22.79 12.36
N ALA A 499 -7.56 21.79 11.64
CA ALA A 499 -6.78 21.97 10.42
C ALA A 499 -7.58 22.56 9.22
N TYR A 500 -8.91 22.60 9.30
CA TYR A 500 -9.78 23.10 8.22
C TYR A 500 -10.46 24.44 8.53
N VAL A 501 -10.04 25.12 9.61
CA VAL A 501 -10.62 26.41 10.03
C VAL A 501 -9.51 27.43 10.28
N GLU A 502 -9.79 28.69 9.98
CA GLU A 502 -8.91 29.84 10.26
C GLU A 502 -9.62 30.77 11.25
N GLU A 503 -8.93 31.16 12.34
CA GLU A 503 -9.52 32.04 13.36
C GLU A 503 -9.53 33.49 12.85
N LEU A 504 -10.71 34.12 12.86
CA LEU A 504 -10.85 35.53 12.49
C LEU A 504 -10.29 36.44 13.60
N PRO A 505 -9.57 37.52 13.26
CA PRO A 505 -8.99 38.43 14.24
C PRO A 505 -10.05 39.20 15.04
N SER A 506 -9.97 39.15 16.36
CA SER A 506 -10.84 39.89 17.29
C SER A 506 -10.54 41.39 17.25
N ASN A 507 -11.35 42.18 16.56
CA ASN A 507 -11.27 43.64 16.64
C ASN A 507 -11.85 44.13 17.97
N ALA A 508 -10.97 44.49 18.90
CA ALA A 508 -11.32 45.27 20.08
C ALA A 508 -11.29 46.76 19.73
N GLY A 509 -12.42 47.45 19.92
CA GLY A 509 -12.50 48.89 19.69
C GLY A 509 -13.87 49.51 19.92
N ASN A 510 -14.51 49.22 21.07
CA ASN A 510 -15.48 50.15 21.64
C ASN A 510 -14.71 51.35 22.20
N THR A 511 -14.78 52.50 21.53
CA THR A 511 -14.60 53.81 22.17
C THR A 511 -15.84 54.65 21.91
N ALA A 512 -16.60 54.86 22.99
CA ALA A 512 -17.72 55.76 23.04
C ALA A 512 -17.23 57.22 23.18
N THR A 513 -17.80 58.09 22.34
CA THR A 513 -18.16 59.50 22.54
C THR A 513 -17.31 60.45 23.43
N LYS A 514 -17.01 61.58 22.75
CA LYS A 514 -17.21 63.00 23.13
C LYS A 514 -16.12 63.78 23.88
N THR A 515 -15.83 64.91 23.23
CA THR A 515 -15.31 66.22 23.67
C THR A 515 -13.82 66.33 23.97
#